data_AF-A0A8C2YNG2-F1
#
_entry.id   AF-A0A8C2YNG2-F1
#
_cell.length_a   1.000
_cell.length_b   1.000
_cell.length_c   1.000
_cell.angle_alpha   90.00
_cell.angle_beta   90.00
_cell.angle_gamma   90.00
#
_symmetry.space_group_name_H-M   'P 1'
#
loop_
_entity.id
_entity.type
_entity.pdbx_description
1 polymer ?
#
loop_
_entity_poly.entity_id
_entity_poly.type
_entity_poly.pdbx_seq_one_letter_code
_entity_poly.pdbx_strand_id
1 'polypeptide(L)'
;RYLDLLKDPNVIKSQDVFTVIRYISYNSYGKTMAWNWIQLNWDYLVNRFTINDRTLGRIVTIAEPFNTELQLWEMKSFFAKYSEAGAGEQPRQQVLETVENNIEWLKQNRNAIREWFFDLPKNG
;
A
#
# COMPACT_ATOMS: atom_id res chain seq x y z
N ARG A 1 -9.22 -16.37 -2.10
CA ARG A 1 -10.30 -16.68 -3.08
C ARG A 1 -10.50 -15.57 -4.11
N TYR A 2 -10.89 -14.33 -3.75
CA TYR A 2 -11.09 -13.26 -4.77
C TYR A 2 -9.77 -12.74 -5.37
N LEU A 3 -8.72 -12.56 -4.56
CA LEU A 3 -7.41 -12.15 -5.05
C LEU A 3 -6.71 -13.23 -5.89
N ASP A 4 -7.09 -14.50 -5.76
CA ASP A 4 -6.52 -15.58 -6.59
C ASP A 4 -7.05 -15.51 -8.03
N LEU A 5 -8.28 -15.01 -8.21
CA LEU A 5 -8.87 -14.78 -9.54
C LEU A 5 -8.13 -13.70 -10.34
N LEU A 6 -7.35 -12.82 -9.68
CA LEU A 6 -6.50 -11.83 -10.37
C LEU A 6 -5.44 -12.49 -11.27
N LYS A 7 -5.10 -13.75 -10.98
CA LYS A 7 -4.14 -14.50 -11.79
C LYS A 7 -4.76 -15.14 -13.03
N ASP A 8 -6.08 -15.26 -13.08
CA ASP A 8 -6.79 -15.90 -14.19
C ASP A 8 -7.20 -14.85 -15.24
N PRO A 9 -6.54 -14.79 -16.41
CA PRO A 9 -6.85 -13.82 -17.46
C PRO A 9 -8.24 -14.03 -18.09
N ASN A 10 -8.87 -15.19 -17.91
CA ASN A 10 -10.22 -15.46 -18.40
C ASN A 10 -11.29 -14.85 -17.49
N VAL A 11 -10.95 -14.58 -16.23
CA VAL A 11 -11.86 -13.96 -15.25
C VAL A 11 -11.58 -12.46 -15.12
N ILE A 12 -10.30 -12.06 -15.05
CA ILE A 12 -9.88 -10.66 -14.94
C ILE A 12 -8.86 -10.35 -16.03
N LYS A 13 -9.23 -9.43 -16.92
CA LYS A 13 -8.34 -8.98 -18.00
C LYS A 13 -7.08 -8.33 -17.43
N SER A 14 -5.95 -8.48 -18.11
CA SER A 14 -4.65 -7.96 -17.65
C SER A 14 -4.68 -6.46 -17.29
N GLN A 15 -5.40 -5.64 -18.07
CA GLN A 15 -5.55 -4.21 -17.83
C GLN A 15 -6.36 -3.86 -16.56
N ASP A 16 -7.22 -4.78 -16.10
CA ASP A 16 -8.14 -4.55 -14.98
C ASP A 16 -7.53 -5.01 -13.64
N VAL A 17 -6.49 -5.84 -13.65
CA VAL A 17 -5.85 -6.42 -12.45
C VAL A 17 -5.50 -5.33 -11.43
N PHE A 18 -4.80 -4.28 -11.85
CA PHE A 18 -4.37 -3.20 -10.95
C PHE A 18 -5.55 -2.36 -10.43
N THR A 19 -6.57 -2.15 -11.26
CA THR A 19 -7.80 -1.46 -10.88
C THR A 19 -8.53 -2.23 -9.78
N VAL A 20 -8.66 -3.55 -9.93
CA VAL A 20 -9.30 -4.40 -8.90
C VAL A 20 -8.51 -4.38 -7.59
N ILE A 21 -7.19 -4.51 -7.64
CA ILE A 21 -6.33 -4.43 -6.44
C ILE A 21 -6.53 -3.10 -5.72
N ARG A 22 -6.57 -1.99 -6.47
CA ARG A 22 -6.78 -0.65 -5.90
C ARG A 22 -8.16 -0.54 -5.25
N TYR A 23 -9.23 -1.02 -5.89
CA TYR A 23 -10.56 -1.01 -5.29
C TYR A 23 -10.63 -1.81 -3.99
N ILE A 24 -9.97 -2.97 -3.93
CA ILE A 24 -9.88 -3.77 -2.69
C ILE A 24 -9.18 -2.96 -1.58
N SER A 25 -8.15 -2.17 -1.94
CA SER A 25 -7.37 -1.40 -0.97
C SER A 25 -8.08 -0.21 -0.30
N TYR A 26 -9.27 0.18 -0.78
CA TYR A 26 -9.97 1.37 -0.27
C TYR A 26 -10.56 1.23 1.14
N ASN A 27 -10.73 0.02 1.65
CA ASN A 27 -11.12 -0.21 3.04
C ASN A 27 -9.94 -0.73 3.87
N SER A 28 -9.99 -0.55 5.20
CA SER A 28 -8.88 -0.86 6.11
C SER A 28 -8.40 -2.31 6.00
N TYR A 29 -9.31 -3.28 6.03
CA TYR A 29 -8.97 -4.70 5.91
C TYR A 29 -8.46 -5.05 4.50
N GLY A 30 -9.13 -4.55 3.48
CA GLY A 30 -8.79 -4.79 2.09
C GLY A 30 -7.44 -4.21 1.70
N LYS A 31 -7.02 -3.10 2.31
CA LYS A 31 -5.68 -2.52 2.14
C LYS A 31 -4.58 -3.49 2.57
N THR A 32 -4.66 -4.00 3.79
CA THR A 32 -3.69 -4.98 4.30
C THR A 32 -3.70 -6.24 3.45
N MET A 33 -4.89 -6.73 3.06
CA MET A 33 -4.99 -7.90 2.17
C MET A 33 -4.36 -7.66 0.81
N ALA A 34 -4.63 -6.51 0.19
CA ALA A 34 -4.08 -6.14 -1.11
C ALA A 34 -2.55 -5.98 -1.06
N TRP A 35 -2.03 -5.32 -0.04
CA TRP A 35 -0.59 -5.17 0.17
C TRP A 35 0.11 -6.52 0.36
N ASN A 36 -0.41 -7.36 1.25
CA ASN A 36 0.14 -8.70 1.48
C ASN A 36 0.11 -9.53 0.20
N TRP A 37 -0.96 -9.45 -0.58
CA TRP A 37 -1.04 -10.17 -1.85
C TRP A 37 -0.03 -9.65 -2.88
N ILE A 38 0.20 -8.34 -2.98
CA ILE A 38 1.26 -7.78 -3.83
C ILE A 38 2.61 -8.34 -3.42
N GLN A 39 2.93 -8.34 -2.12
CA GLN A 39 4.22 -8.84 -1.62
C GLN A 39 4.40 -10.33 -1.90
N LEU A 40 3.36 -11.15 -1.66
CA LEU A 40 3.39 -12.59 -1.90
C LEU A 40 3.45 -12.96 -3.39
N ASN A 41 2.99 -12.08 -4.28
CA ASN A 41 2.87 -12.36 -5.71
C ASN A 41 3.72 -11.43 -6.56
N TRP A 42 4.73 -10.79 -5.97
CA TRP A 42 5.54 -9.79 -6.66
C TRP A 42 6.25 -10.37 -7.89
N ASP A 43 6.86 -11.54 -7.76
CA ASP A 43 7.54 -12.21 -8.89
C ASP A 43 6.56 -12.53 -10.03
N TYR A 44 5.34 -12.93 -9.71
CA TYR A 44 4.28 -13.13 -10.70
C TYR A 44 3.91 -11.83 -11.41
N LEU A 45 3.75 -10.74 -10.67
CA LEU A 45 3.42 -9.42 -11.22
C LEU A 45 4.55 -8.90 -12.12
N VAL A 46 5.80 -9.03 -11.70
CA VAL A 46 6.97 -8.64 -12.51
C VAL A 46 7.07 -9.50 -13.76
N ASN A 47 6.87 -10.82 -13.68
CA ASN A 47 6.90 -11.69 -14.86
C ASN A 47 5.78 -11.37 -15.87
N ARG A 48 4.59 -10.97 -15.38
CA ARG A 48 3.42 -10.69 -16.24
C ARG A 48 3.46 -9.28 -16.85
N PHE A 49 3.91 -8.28 -16.11
CA PHE A 49 3.81 -6.86 -16.49
C PHE A 49 5.17 -6.19 -16.72
N THR A 50 6.26 -6.77 -16.24
CA THR A 50 7.63 -6.21 -16.22
C THR A 50 7.81 -5.02 -15.28
N ILE A 51 9.03 -4.83 -14.77
CA ILE A 51 9.39 -3.68 -13.93
C ILE A 51 9.29 -2.33 -14.66
N ASN A 52 9.14 -2.32 -15.99
CA ASN A 52 8.98 -1.11 -16.78
C ASN A 52 7.52 -0.64 -16.89
N ASP A 53 6.56 -1.46 -16.45
CA ASP A 53 5.15 -1.08 -16.42
C ASP A 53 4.90 -0.02 -15.33
N ARG A 54 4.39 1.15 -15.74
CA ARG A 54 4.13 2.27 -14.84
C ARG A 54 2.98 2.02 -13.87
N THR A 55 2.03 1.16 -14.22
CA THR A 55 0.90 0.80 -13.37
C THR A 55 1.37 -0.15 -12.27
N LEU A 56 2.23 -1.13 -12.60
CA LEU A 56 2.93 -1.94 -11.61
C LEU A 56 3.81 -1.07 -10.72
N GLY A 57 4.61 -0.17 -11.29
CA GLY A 57 5.46 0.74 -10.52
C GLY A 57 4.69 1.59 -9.51
N ARG A 58 3.47 2.01 -9.84
CA ARG A 58 2.58 2.78 -8.97
C ARG A 58 1.74 1.94 -8.01
N ILE A 59 1.71 0.62 -8.12
CA ILE A 59 0.82 -0.20 -7.27
C ILE A 59 1.18 -0.10 -5.79
N VAL A 60 2.45 0.18 -5.48
CA VAL A 60 2.95 0.31 -4.10
C VAL A 60 2.34 1.50 -3.35
N THR A 61 1.79 2.48 -4.07
CA THR A 61 1.12 3.67 -3.48
C THR A 61 -0.12 3.31 -2.65
N ILE A 62 -0.67 2.09 -2.78
CA ILE A 62 -1.76 1.65 -1.89
C ILE A 62 -1.34 1.60 -0.41
N ALA A 63 -0.03 1.57 -0.15
CA ALA A 63 0.56 1.59 1.19
C ALA A 63 0.75 3.02 1.75
N GLU A 64 0.50 4.09 0.97
CA GLU A 64 0.63 5.48 1.43
C GLU A 64 -0.09 5.77 2.76
N PRO A 65 -1.28 5.19 3.06
CA PRO A 65 -1.94 5.46 4.33
C PRO A 65 -1.37 4.69 5.54
N PHE A 66 -0.32 3.89 5.36
CA PHE A 66 0.34 3.21 6.48
C PHE A 66 1.00 4.24 7.39
N ASN A 67 1.07 3.89 8.67
CA ASN A 67 1.38 4.85 9.72
C ASN A 67 1.98 4.21 10.99
N THR A 68 2.54 3.01 10.86
CA THR A 68 3.23 2.31 11.95
C THR A 68 4.66 1.95 11.56
N GLU A 69 5.56 1.91 12.55
CA GLU A 69 6.97 1.54 12.33
C GLU A 69 7.13 0.14 11.73
N LEU A 70 6.27 -0.81 12.14
CA LEU A 70 6.28 -2.17 11.59
C LEU A 70 5.98 -2.15 10.09
N GLN A 71 4.95 -1.43 9.66
CA GLN A 71 4.60 -1.30 8.24
C GLN A 71 5.74 -0.66 7.44
N LEU A 72 6.35 0.40 7.96
CA LEU A 72 7.50 1.05 7.32
C LEU A 72 8.68 0.08 7.16
N TRP A 73 8.98 -0.69 8.21
CA TRP A 73 10.03 -1.71 8.16
C TRP A 73 9.72 -2.79 7.11
N GLU A 74 8.51 -3.33 7.09
CA GLU A 74 8.08 -4.33 6.11
C GLU A 74 8.22 -3.82 4.67
N MET A 75 7.87 -2.55 4.41
CA MET A 75 8.02 -1.90 3.11
C MET A 75 9.49 -1.76 2.71
N LYS A 76 10.34 -1.26 3.61
CA LYS A 76 11.79 -1.14 3.38
C LYS A 76 12.42 -2.50 3.08
N SER A 77 12.09 -3.52 3.86
CA SER A 77 12.55 -4.89 3.63
C SER A 77 12.09 -5.45 2.28
N PHE A 78 10.84 -5.19 1.90
CA PHE A 78 10.30 -5.61 0.61
C PHE A 78 11.00 -4.92 -0.58
N PHE A 79 11.22 -3.61 -0.51
CA PHE A 79 11.92 -2.88 -1.57
C PHE A 79 13.41 -3.22 -1.64
N ALA A 80 14.06 -3.51 -0.51
CA ALA A 80 15.43 -4.01 -0.49
C ALA A 80 15.55 -5.41 -1.10
N LYS A 81 14.58 -6.30 -0.85
CA LYS A 81 14.52 -7.64 -1.47
C LYS A 81 14.38 -7.55 -3.00
N TYR A 82 13.60 -6.58 -3.50
CA TYR A 82 13.35 -6.37 -4.92
C TYR A 82 13.95 -5.04 -5.40
N SER A 83 15.26 -4.87 -5.25
CA SER A 83 15.96 -3.59 -5.46
C SER A 83 15.84 -3.02 -6.88
N GLU A 84 15.69 -3.86 -7.91
CA GLU A 84 15.41 -3.41 -9.27
C GLU A 84 13.97 -2.88 -9.38
N ALA A 85 13.82 -1.56 -9.32
CA ALA A 85 12.52 -0.92 -9.25
C ALA A 85 11.92 -0.54 -10.62
N GLY A 86 12.74 -0.32 -11.65
CA GLY A 86 12.29 0.15 -12.96
C GLY A 86 11.40 1.41 -12.85
N ALA A 87 10.20 1.35 -13.42
CA ALA A 87 9.20 2.42 -13.33
C ALA A 87 8.67 2.66 -11.89
N GLY A 88 8.98 1.79 -10.95
CA GLY A 88 8.62 1.89 -9.54
C GLY A 88 9.62 2.66 -8.66
N GLU A 89 10.78 3.10 -9.17
CA GLU A 89 11.81 3.77 -8.36
C GLU A 89 11.26 4.99 -7.60
N GLN A 90 10.68 5.94 -8.34
CA GLN A 90 10.12 7.17 -7.77
C GLN A 90 8.91 6.91 -6.84
N PRO A 91 7.90 6.11 -7.23
CA PRO A 91 6.79 5.76 -6.34
C PRO A 91 7.21 5.09 -5.03
N ARG A 92 8.26 4.25 -5.05
CA ARG A 92 8.79 3.60 -3.84
C ARG A 92 9.40 4.60 -2.87
N GLN A 93 10.16 5.58 -3.36
CA GLN A 93 10.72 6.65 -2.54
C GLN A 93 9.60 7.49 -1.92
N GLN A 94 8.66 7.95 -2.74
CA GLN A 94 7.53 8.79 -2.31
C GLN A 94 6.65 8.11 -1.26
N VAL A 95 6.35 6.82 -1.44
CA VAL A 95 5.51 6.11 -0.46
C VAL A 95 6.23 5.91 0.87
N LEU A 96 7.55 5.67 0.88
CA LEU A 96 8.32 5.58 2.13
C LEU A 96 8.32 6.91 2.89
N GLU A 97 8.59 8.01 2.19
CA GLU A 97 8.55 9.36 2.76
C GLU A 97 7.16 9.69 3.32
N THR A 98 6.10 9.34 2.59
CA THR A 98 4.72 9.55 3.04
C THR A 98 4.42 8.77 4.31
N VAL A 99 4.82 7.50 4.40
CA VAL A 99 4.59 6.66 5.58
C VAL A 99 5.42 7.15 6.78
N GLU A 100 6.65 7.60 6.56
CA GLU A 100 7.48 8.24 7.59
C GLU A 100 6.81 9.50 8.15
N ASN A 101 6.31 10.36 7.26
CA ASN A 101 5.57 11.56 7.64
C ASN A 101 4.29 11.24 8.42
N ASN A 102 3.55 10.19 8.02
CA ASN A 102 2.35 9.76 8.74
C ASN A 102 2.67 9.28 10.16
N ILE A 103 3.75 8.52 10.33
CA ILE A 103 4.22 8.04 11.64
C ILE A 103 4.57 9.23 12.54
N GLU A 104 5.34 10.19 12.02
CA GLU A 104 5.76 11.36 12.78
C GLU A 104 4.56 12.25 13.14
N TRP A 105 3.68 12.50 12.19
CA TRP A 105 2.46 13.26 12.42
C TRP A 105 1.60 12.61 13.51
N LEU A 106 1.43 11.29 13.49
CA LEU A 106 0.69 10.59 14.54
C LEU A 106 1.38 10.69 15.91
N LYS A 107 2.70 10.58 15.99
CA LYS A 107 3.45 10.73 17.25
C LYS A 107 3.22 12.11 17.87
N GLN A 108 3.24 13.17 17.04
CA GLN A 108 3.09 14.54 17.49
C GLN A 108 1.63 14.91 17.86
N ASN A 109 0.65 14.45 17.07
CA ASN A 109 -0.71 14.97 17.15
C ASN A 109 -1.70 14.07 17.91
N ARG A 110 -1.38 12.78 18.12
CA ARG A 110 -2.34 11.82 18.68
C ARG A 110 -2.81 12.19 20.09
N ASN A 111 -1.92 12.67 20.95
CA ASN A 111 -2.28 13.05 22.33
C ASN A 111 -3.14 14.32 22.33
N ALA A 112 -2.75 15.35 21.56
CA ALA A 112 -3.51 16.58 21.44
C ALA A 112 -4.94 16.36 20.90
N ILE A 113 -5.08 15.52 19.86
CA ILE A 113 -6.41 15.15 19.32
C ILE A 113 -7.22 14.37 20.35
N ARG A 114 -6.58 13.47 21.10
CA ARG A 114 -7.23 12.70 22.15
C ARG A 114 -7.77 13.62 23.25
N GLU A 115 -6.95 14.54 23.73
CA GLU A 115 -7.34 15.53 24.75
C GLU A 115 -8.49 16.40 24.25
N TRP A 116 -8.35 17.01 23.06
CA TRP A 116 -9.40 17.79 22.43
C TRP A 116 -10.73 17.02 22.31
N PHE A 117 -10.69 15.74 21.92
CA PHE A 117 -11.89 14.91 21.81
C PHE A 117 -12.57 14.66 23.17
N PHE A 118 -11.80 14.50 24.25
CA PHE A 118 -12.35 14.33 25.60
C PHE A 118 -12.85 15.64 26.22
N ASP A 119 -12.31 16.77 25.80
CA ASP A 119 -12.73 18.11 26.22
C ASP A 119 -14.00 18.60 25.49
N LEU A 120 -14.49 17.87 24.48
CA LEU A 120 -15.74 18.21 23.80
C LEU A 120 -16.89 18.21 24.81
N PRO A 121 -17.65 19.31 24.94
CA PRO A 121 -18.81 19.34 25.80
C PRO A 121 -19.79 18.27 25.32
N LYS A 122 -20.21 17.40 26.24
CA LYS A 122 -21.25 16.41 26.00
C LYS A 122 -22.60 17.12 25.92
N ASN A 123 -22.84 17.78 24.80
CA ASN A 123 -24.19 18.21 24.47
C ASN A 123 -24.98 16.94 24.13
N GLY A 124 -25.79 16.51 25.10
CA GLY A 124 -26.78 15.44 24.96
C GLY A 124 -27.98 15.88 24.13
#